data_AF-A0A962CPE5-F1
#
_entry.id   AF-A0A962CPE5-F1
#
_cell.length_a   1.000
_cell.length_b   1.000
_cell.length_c   1.000
_cell.angle_alpha   90.00
_cell.angle_beta   90.00
_cell.angle_gamma   90.00
#
_symmetry.space_group_name_H-M   'P 1'
#
loop_
_entity.id
_entity.type
_entity.pdbx_description
1 polymer ?
#
loop_
_entity_poly.entity_id
_entity_poly.type
_entity_poly.pdbx_seq_one_letter_code
_entity_poly.pdbx_strand_id
1 'polypeptide(L)'
;DRKRWRQRVQTGRIEHMGLAGFFARHANLRVPWVLAPVTAHYSWSKGLKLLGLGRAQLQLLPERGMRLDTDALEAMLERCKRERQPVLMTVGVLGTTEYGTIDPVDRMLEVRERSSAAGLGHSVHVDAAWGGYLATVFRNEDGSLRSRDEVAADYQSFPADEVHAAIAALGETDSVTIDPHKLGYLPFGTGAFLCRDHRVTALLAEEADYVFHGSAPKAYLERYRSLGQFIPEGSKSGANAAAVFVTHRVLPLDHRHFGLLTRQTILAAEAFHQRATQFASDMSEQVVAMVPFAPDSNLVCVAINPRGNREVAAANAFIRRLHDEMRADPRQPLQLKQFFGSVTTLRPEALGDAEMRRILDALGLDGASLDGADEGDDRLLILRHTLMNPYLIDHENGISYIDRYFDYLAGRIRMLVGEGRAGSNLGAGHEH
;
A
#
# COMPACT_ATOMS: atom_id res chain seq x y z
N ASP A 1 46.87 -15.09 5.58
CA ASP A 1 45.57 -15.64 6.05
C ASP A 1 44.33 -14.85 5.67
N ARG A 2 44.23 -13.55 5.95
CA ARG A 2 43.04 -12.73 5.64
C ARG A 2 42.53 -12.84 4.19
N LYS A 3 43.44 -12.78 3.19
CA LYS A 3 43.10 -12.91 1.76
C LYS A 3 42.48 -14.29 1.45
N ARG A 4 43.10 -15.35 1.98
CA ARG A 4 42.63 -16.73 1.83
C ARG A 4 41.27 -16.95 2.49
N TRP A 5 41.05 -16.39 3.68
CA TRP A 5 39.74 -16.43 4.34
C TRP A 5 38.67 -15.70 3.52
N ARG A 6 38.95 -14.48 3.06
CA ARG A 6 38.01 -13.72 2.20
C ARG A 6 37.64 -14.48 0.93
N GLN A 7 38.63 -15.07 0.27
CA GLN A 7 38.39 -15.86 -0.94
C GLN A 7 37.50 -17.07 -0.64
N ARG A 8 37.73 -17.78 0.48
CA ARG A 8 36.87 -18.90 0.90
C ARG A 8 35.44 -18.47 1.23
N VAL A 9 35.26 -17.29 1.83
CA VAL A 9 33.93 -16.74 2.06
C VAL A 9 33.27 -16.45 0.72
N GLN A 10 33.92 -15.69 -0.16
CA GLN A 10 33.35 -15.33 -1.47
C GLN A 10 32.92 -16.57 -2.27
N THR A 11 33.76 -17.61 -2.37
CA THR A 11 33.40 -18.82 -3.13
C THR A 11 32.32 -19.68 -2.49
N GLY A 12 31.99 -19.44 -1.21
CA GLY A 12 30.93 -20.12 -0.48
C GLY A 12 29.62 -19.33 -0.37
N ARG A 13 29.57 -18.10 -0.91
CA ARG A 13 28.36 -17.27 -0.86
C ARG A 13 27.35 -17.67 -1.93
N ILE A 14 26.08 -17.37 -1.65
CA ILE A 14 24.95 -17.75 -2.51
C ILE A 14 25.00 -17.05 -3.87
N GLU A 15 25.47 -15.80 -3.94
CA GLU A 15 25.58 -15.09 -5.21
C GLU A 15 26.71 -15.61 -6.11
N HIS A 16 27.76 -16.21 -5.53
CA HIS A 16 28.82 -16.86 -6.30
C HIS A 16 28.43 -18.26 -6.77
N MET A 17 27.78 -19.04 -5.89
CA MET A 17 27.38 -20.43 -6.18
C MET A 17 26.08 -20.55 -6.99
N GLY A 18 25.26 -19.50 -6.97
CA GLY A 18 23.86 -19.55 -7.36
C GLY A 18 23.00 -20.34 -6.37
N LEU A 19 21.67 -20.13 -6.41
CA LEU A 19 20.71 -20.79 -5.54
C LEU A 19 20.83 -22.32 -5.62
N ALA A 20 20.83 -22.88 -6.84
CA ALA A 20 20.90 -24.32 -7.05
C ALA A 20 22.18 -24.95 -6.48
N GLY A 21 23.35 -24.34 -6.77
CA GLY A 21 24.63 -24.81 -6.28
C GLY A 21 24.75 -24.71 -4.76
N PHE A 22 24.26 -23.61 -4.19
CA PHE A 22 24.27 -23.39 -2.74
C PHE A 22 23.44 -24.45 -2.01
N PHE A 23 22.17 -24.65 -2.40
CA PHE A 23 21.31 -25.63 -1.73
C PHE A 23 21.71 -27.09 -2.02
N ALA A 24 22.29 -27.39 -3.18
CA ALA A 24 22.87 -28.73 -3.43
C ALA A 24 24.03 -29.04 -2.47
N ARG A 25 24.89 -28.05 -2.18
CA ARG A 25 26.01 -28.19 -1.22
C ARG A 25 25.54 -28.20 0.23
N HIS A 26 24.43 -27.53 0.51
CA HIS A 26 23.85 -27.39 1.84
C HIS A 26 22.48 -28.06 1.93
N ALA A 27 22.43 -29.38 1.65
CA ALA A 27 21.18 -30.15 1.51
C ALA A 27 20.26 -30.14 2.76
N ASN A 28 20.79 -29.78 3.92
CA ASN A 28 20.00 -29.64 5.16
C ASN A 28 19.35 -28.26 5.31
N LEU A 29 19.68 -27.29 4.45
CA LEU A 29 19.06 -25.97 4.43
C LEU A 29 17.86 -25.96 3.49
N ARG A 30 16.87 -25.15 3.83
CA ARG A 30 15.68 -24.92 3.01
C ARG A 30 15.71 -23.52 2.42
N VAL A 31 15.10 -23.35 1.25
CA VAL A 31 14.91 -22.02 0.64
C VAL A 31 14.04 -21.17 1.57
N PRO A 32 14.47 -19.95 1.94
CA PRO A 32 13.78 -19.16 2.96
C PRO A 32 12.41 -18.66 2.50
N TRP A 33 11.52 -18.40 3.46
CA TRP A 33 10.27 -17.69 3.24
C TRP A 33 10.48 -16.18 3.18
N VAL A 34 9.69 -15.50 2.35
CA VAL A 34 9.34 -14.08 2.51
C VAL A 34 7.89 -14.04 3.00
N LEU A 35 7.67 -13.41 4.15
CA LEU A 35 6.34 -13.24 4.73
C LEU A 35 5.82 -11.84 4.38
N ALA A 36 4.61 -11.73 3.86
CA ALA A 36 4.00 -10.44 3.51
C ALA A 36 2.48 -10.48 3.72
N PRO A 37 1.80 -9.35 3.94
CA PRO A 37 0.34 -9.31 4.00
C PRO A 37 -0.29 -9.77 2.68
N VAL A 38 -1.51 -10.31 2.73
CA VAL A 38 -2.28 -10.70 1.54
C VAL A 38 -2.54 -9.55 0.56
N THR A 39 -2.56 -8.30 1.04
CA THR A 39 -2.65 -7.10 0.17
C THR A 39 -1.30 -6.55 -0.31
N ALA A 40 -0.19 -7.24 -0.03
CA ALA A 40 1.13 -6.84 -0.52
C ALA A 40 1.13 -6.68 -2.05
N HIS A 41 1.75 -5.60 -2.52
CA HIS A 41 1.76 -5.27 -3.95
C HIS A 41 2.40 -6.40 -4.78
N TYR A 42 1.89 -6.62 -6.00
CA TYR A 42 2.31 -7.72 -6.86
C TYR A 42 3.82 -7.70 -7.21
N SER A 43 4.51 -6.57 -6.98
CA SER A 43 5.97 -6.45 -7.10
C SER A 43 6.70 -7.46 -6.23
N TRP A 44 6.18 -7.87 -5.08
CA TRP A 44 6.80 -8.90 -4.23
C TRP A 44 6.83 -10.26 -4.94
N SER A 45 5.69 -10.68 -5.48
CA SER A 45 5.58 -11.88 -6.32
C SER A 45 6.52 -11.83 -7.53
N LYS A 46 6.62 -10.68 -8.21
CA LYS A 46 7.53 -10.48 -9.34
C LYS A 46 9.00 -10.51 -8.89
N GLY A 47 9.33 -9.89 -7.76
CA GLY A 47 10.67 -9.84 -7.18
C GLY A 47 11.21 -11.24 -6.87
N LEU A 48 10.42 -12.09 -6.22
CA LEU A 48 10.83 -13.47 -5.95
C LEU A 48 11.05 -14.30 -7.22
N LYS A 49 10.26 -14.06 -8.28
CA LYS A 49 10.48 -14.70 -9.59
C LYS A 49 11.80 -14.23 -10.21
N LEU A 50 12.08 -12.94 -10.16
CA LEU A 50 13.31 -12.35 -10.70
C LEU A 50 14.57 -12.82 -9.93
N LEU A 51 14.47 -12.94 -8.60
CA LEU A 51 15.57 -13.42 -7.77
C LEU A 51 15.81 -14.94 -7.87
N GLY A 52 14.93 -15.68 -8.54
CA GLY A 52 15.02 -17.14 -8.66
C GLY A 52 14.59 -17.92 -7.41
N LEU A 53 14.07 -17.25 -6.37
CA LEU A 53 13.51 -17.91 -5.18
C LEU A 53 12.21 -18.65 -5.50
N GLY A 54 11.42 -18.12 -6.44
CA GLY A 54 10.13 -18.68 -6.85
C GLY A 54 8.94 -18.09 -6.07
N ARG A 55 7.77 -18.02 -6.73
CA ARG A 55 6.53 -17.50 -6.13
C ARG A 55 6.09 -18.30 -4.91
N ALA A 56 6.41 -19.59 -4.90
CA ALA A 56 6.07 -20.51 -3.83
C ALA A 56 6.81 -20.19 -2.51
N GLN A 57 7.76 -19.25 -2.50
CA GLN A 57 8.51 -18.80 -1.32
C GLN A 57 7.96 -17.47 -0.77
N LEU A 58 6.90 -16.91 -1.37
CA LEU A 58 6.17 -15.78 -0.82
C LEU A 58 4.94 -16.32 -0.08
N GLN A 59 5.03 -16.34 1.25
CA GLN A 59 3.91 -16.71 2.11
C GLN A 59 3.12 -15.45 2.43
N LEU A 60 1.87 -15.43 1.95
CA LEU A 60 0.94 -14.35 2.29
C LEU A 60 0.30 -14.65 3.65
N LEU A 61 0.23 -13.62 4.49
CA LEU A 61 -0.35 -13.66 5.82
C LEU A 61 -1.69 -12.94 5.82
N PRO A 62 -2.69 -13.43 6.57
CA PRO A 62 -4.00 -12.81 6.66
C PRO A 62 -3.91 -11.42 7.29
N GLU A 63 -4.98 -10.67 7.13
CA GLU A 63 -5.14 -9.35 7.71
C GLU A 63 -6.33 -9.33 8.69
N ARG A 64 -6.31 -8.37 9.60
CA ARG A 64 -7.41 -8.05 10.52
C ARG A 64 -7.71 -6.57 10.38
N GLY A 65 -8.89 -6.23 9.88
CA GLY A 65 -9.26 -4.83 9.60
C GLY A 65 -8.35 -4.17 8.57
N MET A 66 -8.03 -4.89 7.47
CA MET A 66 -7.20 -4.42 6.35
C MET A 66 -5.74 -4.08 6.67
N ARG A 67 -5.22 -4.70 7.74
CA ARG A 67 -3.84 -4.57 8.22
C ARG A 67 -3.31 -5.94 8.59
N LEU A 68 -2.01 -6.16 8.43
CA LEU A 68 -1.35 -7.44 8.72
C LEU A 68 -1.74 -7.99 10.11
N ASP A 69 -2.23 -9.23 10.16
CA ASP A 69 -2.51 -9.91 11.42
C ASP A 69 -1.19 -10.37 12.06
N THR A 70 -0.79 -9.67 13.12
CA THR A 70 0.45 -9.94 13.87
C THR A 70 0.40 -11.24 14.66
N ASP A 71 -0.79 -11.71 15.05
CA ASP A 71 -0.94 -13.01 15.70
C ASP A 71 -0.65 -14.12 14.70
N ALA A 72 -1.12 -13.95 13.45
CA ALA A 72 -0.83 -14.87 12.36
C ALA A 72 0.66 -14.85 11.96
N LEU A 73 1.29 -13.67 11.98
CA LEU A 73 2.74 -13.54 11.80
C LEU A 73 3.51 -14.32 12.88
N GLU A 74 3.18 -14.13 14.15
CA GLU A 74 3.83 -14.83 15.27
C GLU A 74 3.64 -16.35 15.17
N ALA A 75 2.41 -16.81 14.89
CA ALA A 75 2.13 -18.23 14.67
C ALA A 75 2.92 -18.82 13.48
N MET A 76 3.08 -18.06 12.40
CA MET A 76 3.88 -18.47 11.23
C MET A 76 5.36 -18.61 11.60
N LEU A 77 5.92 -17.67 12.35
CA LEU A 77 7.32 -17.70 12.78
C LEU A 77 7.59 -18.87 13.72
N GLU A 78 6.69 -19.16 14.68
CA GLU A 78 6.79 -20.33 15.55
C GLU A 78 6.73 -21.64 14.77
N ARG A 79 5.86 -21.73 13.74
CA ARG A 79 5.85 -22.87 12.81
C ARG A 79 7.19 -22.98 12.09
N CYS A 80 7.71 -21.89 11.52
CA CYS A 80 8.96 -21.89 10.79
C CYS A 80 10.13 -22.35 11.67
N LYS A 81 10.19 -21.88 12.92
CA LYS A 81 11.18 -22.31 13.91
C LYS A 81 11.10 -23.82 14.17
N ARG A 82 9.90 -24.34 14.47
CA ARG A 82 9.68 -25.78 14.73
C ARG A 82 10.12 -26.64 13.54
N GLU A 83 9.85 -26.17 12.33
CA GLU A 83 10.17 -26.88 11.09
C GLU A 83 11.59 -26.63 10.58
N ARG A 84 12.39 -25.82 11.29
CA ARG A 84 13.72 -25.36 10.88
C ARG A 84 13.71 -24.74 9.48
N GLN A 85 12.65 -24.01 9.19
CA GLN A 85 12.43 -23.30 7.95
C GLN A 85 12.91 -21.85 8.09
N PRO A 86 13.93 -21.42 7.34
CA PRO A 86 14.41 -20.05 7.42
C PRO A 86 13.38 -19.04 6.91
N VAL A 87 13.41 -17.84 7.47
CA VAL A 87 12.67 -16.67 7.01
C VAL A 87 13.68 -15.60 6.61
N LEU A 88 13.59 -15.14 5.37
CA LEU A 88 14.46 -14.08 4.85
C LEU A 88 14.04 -12.74 5.42
N MET A 89 12.76 -12.41 5.28
CA MET A 89 12.19 -11.18 5.77
C MET A 89 10.68 -11.26 5.95
N THR A 90 10.18 -10.36 6.78
CA THR A 90 8.78 -10.01 6.91
C THR A 90 8.57 -8.62 6.32
N VAL A 91 7.51 -8.46 5.53
CA VAL A 91 7.13 -7.21 4.87
C VAL A 91 5.91 -6.63 5.55
N GLY A 92 5.99 -5.36 5.95
CA GLY A 92 4.82 -4.55 6.30
C GLY A 92 4.58 -3.50 5.22
N VAL A 93 3.34 -3.06 5.04
CA VAL A 93 2.96 -2.07 4.04
C VAL A 93 2.50 -0.80 4.74
N LEU A 94 3.17 0.32 4.43
CA LEU A 94 2.81 1.65 4.92
C LEU A 94 2.04 2.36 3.80
N GLY A 95 0.71 2.23 3.82
CA GLY A 95 -0.16 2.71 2.76
C GLY A 95 -0.37 1.65 1.68
N THR A 96 -1.27 0.70 1.93
CA THR A 96 -1.64 -0.34 0.96
C THR A 96 -2.18 0.28 -0.34
N THR A 97 -1.91 -0.38 -1.47
CA THR A 97 -2.22 0.17 -2.81
C THR A 97 -3.71 0.43 -3.00
N GLU A 98 -4.53 -0.51 -2.55
CA GLU A 98 -5.97 -0.49 -2.76
C GLU A 98 -6.71 0.36 -1.72
N TYR A 99 -6.21 0.39 -0.49
CA TYR A 99 -6.98 0.87 0.67
C TYR A 99 -6.28 1.97 1.47
N GLY A 100 -4.98 2.19 1.26
CA GLY A 100 -4.20 3.21 1.96
C GLY A 100 -4.04 2.94 3.46
N THR A 101 -4.27 1.69 3.88
CA THR A 101 -4.12 1.25 5.28
C THR A 101 -2.66 1.07 5.64
N ILE A 102 -2.36 1.17 6.94
CA ILE A 102 -1.01 1.11 7.48
C ILE A 102 -0.90 -0.13 8.38
N ASP A 103 0.01 -1.04 8.04
CA ASP A 103 0.29 -2.21 8.88
C ASP A 103 0.90 -1.80 10.24
N PRO A 104 0.68 -2.59 11.31
CA PRO A 104 1.18 -2.31 12.66
C PRO A 104 2.68 -2.62 12.77
N VAL A 105 3.52 -1.74 12.20
CA VAL A 105 4.98 -1.90 12.12
C VAL A 105 5.61 -2.07 13.50
N ASP A 106 5.16 -1.33 14.50
CA ASP A 106 5.59 -1.44 15.90
C ASP A 106 5.42 -2.89 16.41
N ARG A 107 4.23 -3.48 16.20
CA ARG A 107 3.94 -4.86 16.61
C ARG A 107 4.71 -5.89 15.81
N MET A 108 4.94 -5.66 14.51
CA MET A 108 5.81 -6.51 13.71
C MET A 108 7.23 -6.56 14.27
N LEU A 109 7.76 -5.43 14.75
CA LEU A 109 9.08 -5.35 15.34
C LEU A 109 9.11 -6.05 16.71
N GLU A 110 8.06 -5.91 17.54
CA GLU A 110 7.93 -6.69 18.78
C GLU A 110 7.95 -8.21 18.51
N VAL A 111 7.24 -8.66 17.48
CA VAL A 111 7.24 -10.07 17.05
C VAL A 111 8.63 -10.48 16.53
N ARG A 112 9.31 -9.61 15.77
CA ARG A 112 10.69 -9.83 15.29
C ARG A 112 11.68 -9.99 16.43
N GLU A 113 11.57 -9.18 17.49
CA GLU A 113 12.44 -9.30 18.68
C GLU A 113 12.21 -10.64 19.41
N ARG A 114 10.94 -11.03 19.63
CA ARG A 114 10.59 -12.32 20.25
C ARG A 114 11.12 -13.49 19.42
N SER A 115 10.88 -13.49 18.11
CA SER A 115 11.37 -14.52 17.18
C SER A 115 12.90 -14.60 17.17
N SER A 116 13.59 -13.46 17.19
CA SER A 116 15.06 -13.39 17.21
C SER A 116 15.62 -13.95 18.51
N ALA A 117 15.08 -13.56 19.67
CA ALA A 117 15.44 -14.12 20.97
C ALA A 117 15.17 -15.64 21.04
N ALA A 118 14.15 -16.10 20.33
CA ALA A 118 13.78 -17.50 20.18
C ALA A 118 14.65 -18.29 19.18
N GLY A 119 15.64 -17.65 18.54
CA GLY A 119 16.62 -18.27 17.64
C GLY A 119 16.28 -18.21 16.15
N LEU A 120 15.23 -17.48 15.76
CA LEU A 120 14.84 -17.26 14.35
C LEU A 120 14.88 -15.76 14.04
N GLY A 121 16.07 -15.25 13.70
CA GLY A 121 16.25 -13.89 13.21
C GLY A 121 15.86 -13.75 11.74
N HIS A 122 15.24 -12.63 11.40
CA HIS A 122 14.83 -12.26 10.03
C HIS A 122 14.76 -10.73 9.91
N SER A 123 14.84 -10.21 8.68
CA SER A 123 14.71 -8.76 8.45
C SER A 123 13.27 -8.30 8.42
N VAL A 124 13.01 -7.04 8.79
CA VAL A 124 11.74 -6.36 8.57
C VAL A 124 11.92 -5.28 7.51
N HIS A 125 11.19 -5.43 6.41
CA HIS A 125 11.10 -4.42 5.37
C HIS A 125 9.73 -3.73 5.44
N VAL A 126 9.71 -2.41 5.31
CA VAL A 126 8.46 -1.67 5.14
C VAL A 126 8.33 -1.17 3.71
N ASP A 127 7.34 -1.67 3.00
CA ASP A 127 6.91 -1.14 1.72
C ASP A 127 6.12 0.15 1.95
N ALA A 128 6.83 1.27 2.05
CA ALA A 128 6.28 2.62 2.20
C ALA A 128 6.26 3.36 0.86
N ALA A 129 6.13 2.63 -0.24
CA ALA A 129 6.15 3.22 -1.57
C ALA A 129 5.11 4.35 -1.70
N TRP A 130 3.90 4.11 -1.20
CA TRP A 130 2.86 5.12 -1.08
C TRP A 130 3.05 6.01 0.17
N GLY A 131 2.98 5.41 1.36
CA GLY A 131 2.84 6.14 2.62
C GLY A 131 4.12 6.76 3.17
N GLY A 132 5.29 6.58 2.55
CA GLY A 132 6.56 7.02 3.12
C GLY A 132 6.66 8.53 3.34
N TYR A 133 6.06 9.33 2.46
CA TYR A 133 5.98 10.79 2.63
C TYR A 133 4.96 11.22 3.69
N LEU A 134 4.04 10.34 4.11
CA LEU A 134 3.15 10.60 5.25
C LEU A 134 3.94 10.85 6.53
N ALA A 135 5.13 10.24 6.67
CA ALA A 135 6.00 10.44 7.83
C ALA A 135 6.36 11.92 8.07
N THR A 136 6.30 12.77 7.04
CA THR A 136 6.61 14.22 7.17
C THR A 136 5.68 14.93 8.15
N VAL A 137 4.39 14.56 8.25
CA VAL A 137 3.47 15.18 9.22
C VAL A 137 3.76 14.80 10.67
N PHE A 138 4.59 13.76 10.88
CA PHE A 138 5.00 13.23 12.18
C PHE A 138 6.42 13.66 12.57
N ARG A 139 7.05 14.59 11.83
CA ARG A 139 8.43 15.00 12.08
C ARG A 139 8.53 16.51 12.34
N ASN A 140 9.24 16.87 13.40
CA ASN A 140 9.69 18.24 13.64
C ASN A 140 10.81 18.60 12.66
N GLU A 141 11.13 19.89 12.56
CA GLU A 141 12.19 20.38 11.66
C GLU A 141 13.58 19.82 11.98
N ASP A 142 13.82 19.40 13.22
CA ASP A 142 15.05 18.72 13.65
C ASP A 142 15.05 17.21 13.35
N GLY A 143 13.96 16.69 12.78
CA GLY A 143 13.76 15.28 12.46
C GLY A 143 13.26 14.43 13.65
N SER A 144 13.03 15.01 14.82
CA SER A 144 12.42 14.31 15.94
C SER A 144 10.95 13.95 15.66
N LEU A 145 10.47 12.86 16.26
CA LEU A 145 9.09 12.42 16.16
C LEU A 145 8.19 13.39 16.96
N ARG A 146 7.12 13.89 16.33
CA ARG A 146 6.03 14.59 17.01
C ARG A 146 5.23 13.61 17.87
N SER A 147 4.82 14.03 19.07
CA SER A 147 3.86 13.28 19.87
C SER A 147 2.52 13.13 19.15
N ARG A 148 1.74 12.12 19.52
CA ARG A 148 0.43 11.86 18.91
C ARG A 148 -0.52 13.05 19.07
N ASP A 149 -0.50 13.70 20.24
CA ASP A 149 -1.35 14.87 20.50
C ASP A 149 -0.94 16.10 19.68
N GLU A 150 0.37 16.31 19.47
CA GLU A 150 0.85 17.39 18.60
C GLU A 150 0.41 17.18 17.15
N VAL A 151 0.41 15.93 16.64
CA VAL A 151 -0.09 15.64 15.29
C VAL A 151 -1.60 15.79 15.25
N ALA A 152 -2.32 15.23 16.23
CA ALA A 152 -3.78 15.24 16.27
C ALA A 152 -4.38 16.65 16.34
N ALA A 153 -3.66 17.63 16.91
CA ALA A 153 -4.10 19.02 16.95
C ALA A 153 -4.37 19.64 15.55
N ASP A 154 -3.79 19.05 14.50
CA ASP A 154 -3.93 19.55 13.13
C ASP A 154 -5.16 18.98 12.37
N TYR A 155 -5.87 18.00 12.94
CA TYR A 155 -6.87 17.15 12.27
C TYR A 155 -8.09 16.88 13.16
N GLN A 156 -9.14 16.28 12.61
CA GLN A 156 -10.35 15.93 13.37
C GLN A 156 -10.28 14.55 14.02
N SER A 157 -9.74 13.56 13.31
CA SER A 157 -9.66 12.16 13.75
C SER A 157 -8.31 11.51 13.46
N PHE A 158 -7.47 12.11 12.61
CA PHE A 158 -6.12 11.62 12.34
C PHE A 158 -5.09 12.13 13.37
N PRO A 159 -4.06 11.34 13.73
CA PRO A 159 -3.89 9.94 13.43
C PRO A 159 -4.62 9.04 14.45
N ALA A 160 -5.02 7.85 14.00
CA ALA A 160 -5.32 6.77 14.93
C ALA A 160 -4.05 6.37 15.70
N ASP A 161 -4.23 5.78 16.88
CA ASP A 161 -3.10 5.41 17.76
C ASP A 161 -2.17 4.39 17.07
N GLU A 162 -2.74 3.43 16.34
CA GLU A 162 -1.94 2.42 15.62
C GLU A 162 -1.12 3.04 14.49
N VAL A 163 -1.66 4.07 13.81
CA VAL A 163 -0.96 4.79 12.73
C VAL A 163 0.24 5.55 13.29
N HIS A 164 0.07 6.25 14.42
CA HIS A 164 1.19 6.96 15.06
C HIS A 164 2.29 5.98 15.50
N ALA A 165 1.90 4.87 16.15
CA ALA A 165 2.82 3.84 16.61
C ALA A 165 3.62 3.22 15.44
N ALA A 166 2.95 2.88 14.33
CA ALA A 166 3.61 2.34 13.14
C ALA A 166 4.64 3.32 12.54
N ILE A 167 4.29 4.61 12.43
CA ILE A 167 5.21 5.65 11.91
C ILE A 167 6.39 5.90 12.86
N ALA A 168 6.15 5.85 14.17
CA ALA A 168 7.19 5.98 15.19
C ALA A 168 8.25 4.87 15.07
N ALA A 169 7.81 3.65 14.76
CA ALA A 169 8.66 2.47 14.71
C ALA A 169 9.47 2.30 13.41
N LEU A 170 9.22 3.12 12.37
CA LEU A 170 9.93 3.02 11.08
C LEU A 170 11.47 3.04 11.21
N GLY A 171 12.00 3.82 12.16
CA GLY A 171 13.45 3.93 12.40
C GLY A 171 14.11 2.64 12.90
N GLU A 172 13.31 1.66 13.33
CA GLU A 172 13.77 0.37 13.85
C GLU A 172 13.74 -0.77 12.83
N THR A 173 13.15 -0.51 11.65
CA THR A 173 13.09 -1.45 10.52
C THR A 173 14.45 -1.58 9.84
N ASP A 174 14.68 -2.68 9.11
CA ASP A 174 15.96 -2.90 8.43
C ASP A 174 16.05 -2.14 7.11
N SER A 175 14.91 -1.99 6.43
CA SER A 175 14.82 -1.26 5.18
C SER A 175 13.41 -0.77 4.88
N VAL A 176 13.33 0.29 4.06
CA VAL A 176 12.09 0.93 3.65
C VAL A 176 12.14 1.23 2.15
N THR A 177 11.10 0.86 1.42
CA THR A 177 10.86 1.37 0.05
C THR A 177 10.05 2.65 0.13
N ILE A 178 10.38 3.67 -0.66
CA ILE A 178 9.61 4.92 -0.76
C ILE A 178 9.64 5.45 -2.20
N ASP A 179 8.51 5.92 -2.73
CA ASP A 179 8.47 6.47 -4.09
C ASP A 179 8.22 7.98 -4.08
N PRO A 180 9.25 8.80 -4.36
CA PRO A 180 9.06 10.21 -4.63
C PRO A 180 8.09 10.50 -5.78
N HIS A 181 7.92 9.59 -6.73
CA HIS A 181 6.92 9.77 -7.80
C HIS A 181 5.48 9.46 -7.39
N LYS A 182 5.23 9.06 -6.14
CA LYS A 182 3.89 8.88 -5.56
C LYS A 182 3.55 10.10 -4.70
N LEU A 183 3.51 9.97 -3.38
CA LEU A 183 3.23 11.08 -2.46
C LEU A 183 4.38 12.09 -2.33
N GLY A 184 5.48 11.91 -3.06
CA GLY A 184 6.55 12.90 -3.19
C GLY A 184 6.33 13.93 -4.30
N TYR A 185 5.26 13.80 -5.10
CA TYR A 185 4.87 14.72 -6.19
C TYR A 185 5.94 14.93 -7.28
N LEU A 186 6.80 13.94 -7.50
CA LEU A 186 7.79 13.97 -8.58
C LEU A 186 7.33 13.17 -9.81
N PRO A 187 7.89 13.45 -11.00
CA PRO A 187 7.63 12.64 -12.18
C PRO A 187 8.05 11.17 -12.03
N PHE A 188 7.37 10.30 -12.78
CA PHE A 188 7.65 8.86 -12.85
C PHE A 188 9.13 8.54 -13.14
N GLY A 189 9.56 7.37 -12.68
CA GLY A 189 10.96 6.93 -12.77
C GLY A 189 11.80 7.33 -11.55
N THR A 190 11.15 7.73 -10.45
CA THR A 190 11.82 8.16 -9.20
C THR A 190 11.34 7.33 -8.02
N GLY A 191 12.01 6.22 -7.75
CA GLY A 191 11.82 5.38 -6.55
C GLY A 191 13.06 5.41 -5.68
N ALA A 192 12.95 4.99 -4.43
CA ALA A 192 14.07 4.92 -3.51
C ALA A 192 13.96 3.71 -2.57
N PHE A 193 15.13 3.14 -2.27
CA PHE A 193 15.32 2.12 -1.25
C PHE A 193 16.21 2.71 -0.16
N LEU A 194 15.73 2.63 1.09
CA LEU A 194 16.43 3.06 2.29
C LEU A 194 16.80 1.81 3.07
N CYS A 195 18.03 1.75 3.57
CA CYS A 195 18.45 0.70 4.50
C CYS A 195 19.03 1.35 5.75
N ARG A 196 18.68 0.81 6.91
CA ARG A 196 19.16 1.30 8.21
C ARG A 196 20.67 1.12 8.34
N ASP A 197 21.18 -0.01 7.85
CA ASP A 197 22.60 -0.31 7.82
C ASP A 197 23.12 -0.45 6.38
N HIS A 198 23.81 0.59 5.91
CA HIS A 198 24.38 0.66 4.57
C HIS A 198 25.39 -0.47 4.26
N ARG A 199 25.93 -1.17 5.26
CA ARG A 199 26.87 -2.29 5.03
C ARG A 199 26.22 -3.42 4.22
N VAL A 200 24.89 -3.53 4.24
CA VAL A 200 24.14 -4.51 3.45
C VAL A 200 24.33 -4.32 1.94
N THR A 201 24.56 -3.08 1.47
CA THR A 201 24.71 -2.82 0.03
C THR A 201 25.98 -3.44 -0.54
N ALA A 202 26.98 -3.72 0.31
CA ALA A 202 28.19 -4.45 -0.09
C ALA A 202 27.90 -5.92 -0.47
N LEU A 203 26.73 -6.46 -0.10
CA LEU A 203 26.33 -7.80 -0.53
C LEU A 203 26.01 -7.87 -2.03
N LEU A 204 25.60 -6.74 -2.62
CA LEU A 204 25.27 -6.57 -4.04
C LEU A 204 26.45 -5.99 -4.85
N ALA A 205 27.57 -5.68 -4.19
CA ALA A 205 28.66 -4.96 -4.82
C ALA A 205 29.40 -5.82 -5.84
N GLU A 206 29.50 -5.34 -7.08
CA GLU A 206 30.34 -5.90 -8.13
C GLU A 206 31.52 -4.97 -8.44
N GLU A 207 32.69 -5.54 -8.74
CA GLU A 207 33.87 -4.78 -9.17
C GLU A 207 33.96 -4.81 -10.71
N ALA A 208 34.08 -3.64 -11.33
CA ALA A 208 34.23 -3.46 -12.77
C ALA A 208 35.46 -2.60 -13.05
N ASP A 209 36.50 -3.21 -13.60
CA ASP A 209 37.84 -2.61 -13.77
C ASP A 209 37.84 -1.35 -14.65
N TYR A 210 36.83 -1.15 -15.50
CA TYR A 210 36.75 0.00 -16.42
C TYR A 210 35.97 1.21 -15.85
N VAL A 211 35.39 1.09 -14.65
CA VAL A 211 34.61 2.16 -14.00
C VAL A 211 35.12 2.46 -12.59
N PHE A 212 35.65 1.46 -11.88
CA PHE A 212 36.04 1.58 -10.48
C PHE A 212 37.55 1.39 -10.34
N HIS A 213 38.29 2.49 -10.13
CA HIS A 213 39.74 2.46 -9.95
C HIS A 213 40.12 2.81 -8.50
N GLY A 214 40.92 1.94 -7.86
CA GLY A 214 41.56 2.21 -6.56
C GLY A 214 40.89 1.59 -5.33
N SER A 215 41.55 1.67 -4.18
CA SER A 215 41.02 1.19 -2.90
C SER A 215 39.84 2.03 -2.44
N ALA A 216 38.73 1.40 -2.02
CA ALA A 216 37.52 2.09 -1.54
C ALA A 216 37.85 3.16 -0.46
N PRO A 217 37.43 4.42 -0.67
CA PRO A 217 37.65 5.49 0.30
C PRO A 217 37.08 5.19 1.69
N LYS A 218 37.70 5.75 2.74
CA LYS A 218 37.21 5.62 4.12
C LYS A 218 35.96 6.48 4.36
N ALA A 219 35.85 7.64 3.72
CA ALA A 219 34.73 8.55 3.88
C ALA A 219 33.47 8.03 3.15
N TYR A 220 32.31 8.09 3.82
CA TYR A 220 31.03 7.56 3.33
C TYR A 220 30.66 8.12 1.95
N LEU A 221 30.63 9.45 1.81
CA LEU A 221 30.22 10.10 0.56
C LEU A 221 31.14 9.73 -0.60
N GLU A 222 32.45 9.65 -0.37
CA GLU A 222 33.43 9.28 -1.41
C GLU A 222 33.29 7.82 -1.84
N ARG A 223 33.03 6.91 -0.90
CA ARG A 223 32.79 5.49 -1.18
C ARG A 223 31.57 5.29 -2.08
N TYR A 224 30.49 6.02 -1.81
CA TYR A 224 29.22 5.85 -2.51
C TYR A 224 29.03 6.79 -3.71
N ARG A 225 30.07 7.54 -4.13
CA ARG A 225 30.06 8.29 -5.40
C ARG A 225 29.83 7.38 -6.60
N SER A 226 30.37 6.16 -6.56
CA SER A 226 30.16 5.12 -7.56
C SER A 226 28.90 4.30 -7.27
N LEU A 227 27.75 4.97 -7.12
CA LEU A 227 26.51 4.35 -6.66
C LEU A 227 26.10 3.09 -7.46
N GLY A 228 26.37 3.07 -8.76
CA GLY A 228 26.07 1.94 -9.66
C GLY A 228 26.69 0.61 -9.23
N GLN A 229 27.75 0.63 -8.40
CA GLN A 229 28.31 -0.57 -7.81
C GLN A 229 27.36 -1.28 -6.84
N PHE A 230 26.47 -0.53 -6.18
CA PHE A 230 25.73 -0.99 -5.00
C PHE A 230 24.24 -1.19 -5.25
N ILE A 231 23.80 -1.12 -6.50
CA ILE A 231 22.39 -1.16 -6.91
C ILE A 231 22.22 -2.12 -8.10
N PRO A 232 21.01 -2.67 -8.32
CA PRO A 232 20.75 -3.55 -9.45
C PRO A 232 20.71 -2.82 -10.81
N GLU A 233 20.51 -1.50 -10.80
CA GLU A 233 20.48 -0.67 -12.01
C GLU A 233 21.89 -0.24 -12.45
N GLY A 234 22.08 0.01 -13.74
CA GLY A 234 23.31 0.59 -14.28
C GLY A 234 23.23 2.12 -14.40
N SER A 235 23.31 2.61 -15.63
CA SER A 235 23.10 4.03 -15.94
C SER A 235 21.73 4.51 -15.47
N LYS A 236 21.71 5.66 -14.80
CA LYS A 236 20.50 6.26 -14.21
C LYS A 236 20.51 7.77 -14.34
N SER A 237 19.33 8.36 -14.43
CA SER A 237 19.16 9.80 -14.61
C SER A 237 19.65 10.57 -13.37
N GLY A 238 20.72 11.36 -13.53
CA GLY A 238 21.14 12.34 -12.52
C GLY A 238 20.09 13.44 -12.31
N ALA A 239 19.26 13.72 -13.31
CA ALA A 239 18.17 14.69 -13.21
C ALA A 239 17.09 14.25 -12.21
N ASN A 240 16.82 12.94 -12.08
CA ASN A 240 15.86 12.45 -11.09
C ASN A 240 16.38 12.69 -9.66
N ALA A 241 17.67 12.44 -9.43
CA ALA A 241 18.32 12.74 -8.15
C ALA A 241 18.32 14.26 -7.85
N ALA A 242 18.59 15.09 -8.85
CA ALA A 242 18.51 16.54 -8.72
C ALA A 242 17.09 17.03 -8.42
N ALA A 243 16.05 16.46 -9.06
CA ALA A 243 14.65 16.79 -8.82
C ALA A 243 14.24 16.48 -7.37
N VAL A 244 14.60 15.28 -6.87
CA VAL A 244 14.40 14.91 -5.46
C VAL A 244 15.13 15.88 -4.54
N PHE A 245 16.41 16.12 -4.79
CA PHE A 245 17.22 17.00 -3.95
C PHE A 245 16.67 18.42 -3.88
N VAL A 246 16.37 19.05 -5.02
CA VAL A 246 15.81 20.41 -5.08
C VAL A 246 14.47 20.45 -4.36
N THR A 247 13.59 19.46 -4.59
CA THR A 247 12.29 19.39 -3.91
C THR A 247 12.45 19.32 -2.40
N HIS A 248 13.32 18.45 -1.88
CA HIS A 248 13.57 18.31 -0.44
C HIS A 248 14.33 19.51 0.17
N ARG A 249 15.05 20.29 -0.66
CA ARG A 249 15.70 21.53 -0.22
C ARG A 249 14.72 22.70 -0.13
N VAL A 250 13.77 22.78 -1.07
CA VAL A 250 12.73 23.80 -1.07
C VAL A 250 11.65 23.49 -0.04
N LEU A 251 11.29 22.21 0.09
CA LEU A 251 10.34 21.67 1.05
C LEU A 251 11.03 20.61 1.91
N PRO A 252 11.70 21.02 3.01
CA PRO A 252 12.24 20.09 3.99
C PRO A 252 11.22 19.04 4.46
N LEU A 253 11.72 17.84 4.80
CA LEU A 253 10.89 16.66 5.11
C LEU A 253 10.37 16.68 6.56
N ASP A 254 9.64 17.73 6.91
CA ASP A 254 9.01 17.95 8.22
C ASP A 254 7.58 18.48 8.07
N HIS A 255 6.87 18.57 9.20
CA HIS A 255 5.45 18.93 9.23
C HIS A 255 5.15 20.36 8.78
N ARG A 256 6.11 21.29 8.89
CA ARG A 256 5.94 22.71 8.56
C ARG A 256 6.26 23.03 7.10
N HIS A 257 6.88 22.10 6.37
CA HIS A 257 7.28 22.31 4.99
C HIS A 257 6.63 21.29 4.05
N PHE A 258 7.29 20.17 3.75
CA PHE A 258 6.69 19.14 2.89
C PHE A 258 5.40 18.59 3.49
N GLY A 259 5.36 18.44 4.82
CA GLY A 259 4.19 17.95 5.53
C GLY A 259 2.95 18.84 5.39
N LEU A 260 3.07 20.11 4.99
CA LEU A 260 1.90 20.93 4.65
C LEU A 260 1.13 20.38 3.45
N LEU A 261 1.85 19.89 2.43
CA LEU A 261 1.24 19.29 1.24
C LEU A 261 0.49 18.01 1.63
N THR A 262 1.17 17.15 2.39
CA THR A 262 0.60 15.91 2.91
C THR A 262 -0.60 16.16 3.84
N ARG A 263 -0.51 17.15 4.72
CA ARG A 263 -1.59 17.57 5.62
C ARG A 263 -2.87 17.87 4.85
N GLN A 264 -2.79 18.59 3.73
CA GLN A 264 -3.97 18.89 2.91
C GLN A 264 -4.63 17.62 2.35
N THR A 265 -3.84 16.61 1.97
CA THR A 265 -4.39 15.34 1.48
C THR A 265 -5.11 14.54 2.56
N ILE A 266 -4.64 14.61 3.81
CA ILE A 266 -5.28 13.95 4.96
C ILE A 266 -6.56 14.69 5.35
N LEU A 267 -6.53 16.04 5.40
CA LEU A 267 -7.74 16.83 5.64
C LEU A 267 -8.81 16.60 4.56
N ALA A 268 -8.40 16.47 3.30
CA ALA A 268 -9.31 16.11 2.22
C ALA A 268 -9.92 14.72 2.44
N ALA A 269 -9.17 13.76 3.00
CA ALA A 269 -9.70 12.44 3.34
C ALA A 269 -10.68 12.46 4.51
N GLU A 270 -10.43 13.26 5.55
CA GLU A 270 -11.38 13.47 6.65
C GLU A 270 -12.69 14.09 6.14
N ALA A 271 -12.59 15.16 5.35
CA ALA A 271 -13.74 15.81 4.74
C ALA A 271 -14.51 14.87 3.80
N PHE A 272 -13.80 14.09 2.98
CA PHE A 272 -14.40 13.10 2.10
C PHE A 272 -15.13 12.00 2.89
N HIS A 273 -14.52 11.47 3.96
CA HIS A 273 -15.14 10.47 4.82
C HIS A 273 -16.41 11.00 5.51
N GLN A 274 -16.36 12.23 6.04
CA GLN A 274 -17.53 12.89 6.61
C GLN A 274 -18.64 13.06 5.57
N ARG A 275 -18.30 13.56 4.37
CA ARG A 275 -19.28 13.75 3.30
C ARG A 275 -19.84 12.43 2.78
N ALA A 276 -19.04 11.36 2.72
CA ALA A 276 -19.49 10.01 2.36
C ALA A 276 -20.53 9.48 3.36
N THR A 277 -20.34 9.75 4.65
CA THR A 277 -21.30 9.39 5.70
C THR A 277 -22.61 10.16 5.55
N GLN A 278 -22.54 11.46 5.29
CA GLN A 278 -23.74 12.27 5.00
C GLN A 278 -24.44 11.78 3.73
N PHE A 279 -23.69 11.49 2.68
CA PHE A 279 -24.20 10.98 1.41
C PHE A 279 -24.97 9.67 1.59
N ALA A 280 -24.49 8.76 2.44
CA ALA A 280 -25.20 7.52 2.76
C ALA A 280 -26.59 7.78 3.38
N SER A 281 -26.71 8.82 4.21
CA SER A 281 -27.99 9.26 4.77
C SER A 281 -28.88 9.91 3.69
N ASP A 282 -28.33 10.84 2.91
CA ASP A 282 -29.04 11.60 1.88
C ASP A 282 -29.64 10.70 0.79
N MET A 283 -28.94 9.61 0.46
CA MET A 283 -29.29 8.69 -0.63
C MET A 283 -29.94 7.39 -0.14
N SER A 284 -30.32 7.33 1.14
CA SER A 284 -30.81 6.12 1.79
C SER A 284 -32.05 5.53 1.12
N GLU A 285 -32.87 6.33 0.41
CA GLU A 285 -34.02 5.83 -0.35
C GLU A 285 -33.64 5.08 -1.64
N GLN A 286 -32.47 5.35 -2.22
CA GLN A 286 -32.03 4.77 -3.48
C GLN A 286 -30.96 3.69 -3.30
N VAL A 287 -30.04 3.89 -2.36
CA VAL A 287 -28.91 2.99 -2.11
C VAL A 287 -28.62 2.85 -0.63
N VAL A 288 -27.95 1.77 -0.27
CA VAL A 288 -27.21 1.64 0.99
C VAL A 288 -25.73 1.90 0.67
N ALA A 289 -25.11 2.85 1.36
CA ALA A 289 -23.71 3.19 1.14
C ALA A 289 -22.96 3.27 2.48
N MET A 290 -21.66 2.95 2.46
CA MET A 290 -20.80 3.09 3.63
C MET A 290 -19.33 3.22 3.25
N VAL A 291 -18.54 3.73 4.19
CA VAL A 291 -17.08 3.57 4.18
C VAL A 291 -16.76 2.27 4.92
N PRO A 292 -16.17 1.25 4.27
CA PRO A 292 -16.06 -0.10 4.83
C PRO A 292 -15.08 -0.18 6.01
N PHE A 293 -14.04 0.66 6.03
CA PHE A 293 -13.02 0.77 7.07
C PHE A 293 -12.52 2.21 7.14
N ALA A 294 -12.08 2.65 8.32
CA ALA A 294 -11.55 4.00 8.52
C ALA A 294 -10.25 4.22 7.72
N PRO A 295 -10.05 5.40 7.11
CA PRO A 295 -8.84 5.68 6.35
C PRO A 295 -7.65 5.98 7.28
N ASP A 296 -6.52 5.29 7.06
CA ASP A 296 -5.23 5.58 7.72
C ASP A 296 -4.40 6.62 6.97
N SER A 297 -4.80 6.96 5.75
CA SER A 297 -4.09 7.90 4.88
C SER A 297 -5.05 8.64 3.97
N ASN A 298 -4.56 9.20 2.87
CA ASN A 298 -5.34 9.99 1.92
C ASN A 298 -6.11 9.14 0.88
N LEU A 299 -6.51 7.91 1.26
CA LEU A 299 -7.29 7.02 0.41
C LEU A 299 -8.58 6.65 1.13
N VAL A 300 -9.72 6.85 0.47
CA VAL A 300 -11.04 6.51 1.00
C VAL A 300 -11.80 5.62 0.03
N CYS A 301 -12.32 4.52 0.56
CA CYS A 301 -13.16 3.57 -0.17
C CYS A 301 -14.64 3.80 0.17
N VAL A 302 -15.52 3.62 -0.82
CA VAL A 302 -16.97 3.71 -0.62
C VAL A 302 -17.63 2.48 -1.23
N ALA A 303 -18.34 1.70 -0.42
CA ALA A 303 -19.18 0.61 -0.86
C ALA A 303 -20.61 1.11 -1.04
N ILE A 304 -21.26 0.74 -2.15
CA ILE A 304 -22.63 1.17 -2.49
C ILE A 304 -23.39 -0.01 -3.05
N ASN A 305 -24.61 -0.23 -2.54
CA ASN A 305 -25.54 -1.25 -3.01
C ASN A 305 -26.91 -0.61 -3.31
N PRO A 306 -27.55 -0.87 -4.48
CA PRO A 306 -28.92 -0.47 -4.73
C PRO A 306 -29.89 -0.97 -3.66
N ARG A 307 -30.79 -0.10 -3.19
CA ARG A 307 -31.72 -0.48 -2.12
C ARG A 307 -32.63 -1.63 -2.58
N GLY A 308 -32.71 -2.68 -1.76
CA GLY A 308 -33.49 -3.88 -2.03
C GLY A 308 -32.72 -4.97 -2.79
N ASN A 309 -31.52 -4.69 -3.30
CA ASN A 309 -30.66 -5.72 -3.86
C ASN A 309 -30.01 -6.57 -2.77
N ARG A 310 -30.05 -7.90 -2.92
CA ARG A 310 -29.39 -8.85 -2.02
C ARG A 310 -28.20 -9.58 -2.67
N GLU A 311 -28.02 -9.46 -3.98
CA GLU A 311 -27.04 -10.23 -4.73
C GLU A 311 -25.73 -9.45 -4.93
N VAL A 312 -24.58 -10.04 -4.57
CA VAL A 312 -23.27 -9.40 -4.76
C VAL A 312 -22.99 -9.12 -6.24
N ALA A 313 -23.32 -10.05 -7.13
CA ALA A 313 -23.11 -9.88 -8.57
C ALA A 313 -23.85 -8.63 -9.12
N ALA A 314 -25.07 -8.38 -8.65
CA ALA A 314 -25.86 -7.20 -9.04
C ALA A 314 -25.29 -5.90 -8.47
N ALA A 315 -24.80 -5.92 -7.21
CA ALA A 315 -24.09 -4.77 -6.63
C ALA A 315 -22.82 -4.45 -7.43
N ASN A 316 -22.06 -5.46 -7.81
CA ASN A 316 -20.85 -5.31 -8.62
C ASN A 316 -21.16 -4.76 -10.01
N ALA A 317 -22.19 -5.27 -10.68
CA ALA A 317 -22.64 -4.75 -11.96
C ALA A 317 -23.04 -3.27 -11.86
N PHE A 318 -23.72 -2.88 -10.78
CA PHE A 318 -24.09 -1.49 -10.52
C PHE A 318 -22.86 -0.59 -10.37
N ILE A 319 -21.88 -0.98 -9.55
CA ILE A 319 -20.62 -0.23 -9.39
C ILE A 319 -19.84 -0.15 -10.70
N ARG A 320 -19.81 -1.20 -11.53
CA ARG A 320 -19.16 -1.16 -12.86
C ARG A 320 -19.80 -0.11 -13.75
N ARG A 321 -21.14 -0.07 -13.82
CA ARG A 321 -21.87 0.95 -14.61
C ARG A 321 -21.55 2.36 -14.16
N LEU A 322 -21.48 2.57 -12.85
CA LEU A 322 -21.13 3.87 -12.27
C LEU A 322 -19.68 4.25 -12.58
N HIS A 323 -18.74 3.32 -12.45
CA HIS A 323 -17.34 3.53 -12.82
C HIS A 323 -17.16 3.83 -14.31
N ASP A 324 -17.95 3.23 -15.19
CA ASP A 324 -17.87 3.47 -16.64
C ASP A 324 -18.16 4.93 -17.01
N GLU A 325 -18.97 5.62 -16.21
CA GLU A 325 -19.22 7.05 -16.37
C GLU A 325 -18.01 7.92 -15.95
N MET A 326 -17.16 7.43 -15.05
CA MET A 326 -16.00 8.14 -14.50
C MET A 326 -14.65 7.69 -15.08
N ARG A 327 -14.58 6.54 -15.76
CA ARG A 327 -13.34 6.05 -16.38
C ARG A 327 -13.02 6.82 -17.65
N ALA A 328 -11.73 6.99 -17.93
CA ALA A 328 -11.26 7.52 -19.20
C ALA A 328 -11.55 6.51 -20.33
N ASP A 329 -12.06 7.00 -21.47
CA ASP A 329 -12.15 6.24 -22.72
C ASP A 329 -11.15 6.86 -23.70
N PRO A 330 -10.11 6.14 -24.15
CA PRO A 330 -9.10 6.68 -25.07
C PRO A 330 -9.69 7.07 -26.45
N ARG A 331 -10.93 6.68 -26.74
CA ARG A 331 -11.66 7.04 -27.97
C ARG A 331 -12.43 8.35 -27.83
N GLN A 332 -12.48 8.95 -26.64
CA GLN A 332 -13.25 10.17 -26.37
C GLN A 332 -12.37 11.27 -25.73
N PRO A 333 -12.69 12.56 -25.93
CA PRO A 333 -12.02 13.65 -25.22
C PRO A 333 -12.21 13.55 -23.70
N LEU A 334 -11.13 13.72 -22.94
CA LEU A 334 -11.15 13.67 -21.47
C LEU A 334 -12.07 14.74 -20.85
N GLN A 335 -12.27 15.87 -21.53
CA GLN A 335 -13.09 16.99 -21.09
C GLN A 335 -14.58 16.65 -20.99
N LEU A 336 -15.02 15.52 -21.55
CA LEU A 336 -16.38 15.02 -21.37
C LEU A 336 -16.64 14.49 -19.96
N LYS A 337 -15.58 14.15 -19.21
CA LYS A 337 -15.66 13.63 -17.85
C LYS A 337 -15.63 14.79 -16.86
N GLN A 338 -16.62 14.85 -15.97
CA GLN A 338 -16.64 15.81 -14.87
C GLN A 338 -15.73 15.37 -13.72
N PHE A 339 -15.71 14.06 -13.45
CA PHE A 339 -14.90 13.44 -12.41
C PHE A 339 -14.28 12.15 -12.90
N PHE A 340 -13.12 11.82 -12.33
CA PHE A 340 -12.45 10.53 -12.51
C PHE A 340 -12.55 9.73 -11.22
N GLY A 341 -12.83 8.45 -11.36
CA GLY A 341 -12.96 7.50 -10.25
C GLY A 341 -12.18 6.24 -10.55
N SER A 342 -11.89 5.49 -9.50
CA SER A 342 -11.31 4.15 -9.60
C SER A 342 -12.19 3.17 -8.84
N VAL A 343 -12.01 1.88 -9.11
CA VAL A 343 -12.65 0.80 -8.37
C VAL A 343 -11.59 -0.16 -7.84
N THR A 344 -11.95 -0.86 -6.77
CA THR A 344 -11.18 -1.98 -6.24
C THR A 344 -12.12 -3.04 -5.69
N THR A 345 -11.59 -4.15 -5.19
CA THR A 345 -12.39 -5.31 -4.77
C THR A 345 -12.05 -5.75 -3.36
N LEU A 346 -13.07 -5.85 -2.52
CA LEU A 346 -13.01 -6.49 -1.21
C LEU A 346 -13.16 -8.00 -1.37
N ARG A 347 -12.25 -8.76 -0.76
CA ARG A 347 -12.21 -10.21 -0.81
C ARG A 347 -12.22 -10.81 0.59
N PRO A 348 -12.91 -11.94 0.83
CA PRO A 348 -12.90 -12.62 2.12
C PRO A 348 -11.49 -12.91 2.63
N GLU A 349 -10.57 -13.30 1.75
CA GLU A 349 -9.20 -13.66 2.14
C GLU A 349 -8.38 -12.47 2.66
N ALA A 350 -8.75 -11.24 2.25
CA ALA A 350 -8.10 -10.01 2.68
C ALA A 350 -8.77 -9.39 3.91
N LEU A 351 -10.09 -9.46 4.02
CA LEU A 351 -10.83 -8.87 5.15
C LEU A 351 -10.93 -9.78 6.37
N GLY A 352 -10.99 -11.10 6.14
CA GLY A 352 -11.48 -12.08 7.10
C GLY A 352 -13.01 -12.20 7.09
N ASP A 353 -13.51 -13.41 7.34
CA ASP A 353 -14.94 -13.75 7.21
C ASP A 353 -15.86 -12.91 8.10
N ALA A 354 -15.41 -12.54 9.30
CA ALA A 354 -16.20 -11.73 10.23
C ALA A 354 -16.42 -10.31 9.69
N GLU A 355 -15.36 -9.70 9.17
CA GLU A 355 -15.40 -8.33 8.67
C GLU A 355 -16.11 -8.25 7.31
N MET A 356 -15.90 -9.26 6.45
CA MET A 356 -16.63 -9.36 5.19
C MET A 356 -18.14 -9.49 5.45
N ARG A 357 -18.56 -10.36 6.38
CA ARG A 357 -19.98 -10.48 6.78
C ARG A 357 -20.53 -9.16 7.32
N ARG A 358 -19.79 -8.47 8.20
CA ARG A 358 -20.18 -7.16 8.72
C ARG A 358 -20.46 -6.15 7.60
N ILE A 359 -19.62 -6.12 6.57
CA ILE A 359 -19.77 -5.22 5.42
C ILE A 359 -20.97 -5.62 4.56
N LEU A 360 -21.14 -6.91 4.25
CA LEU A 360 -22.27 -7.41 3.46
C LEU A 360 -23.61 -7.15 4.15
N ASP A 361 -23.70 -7.47 5.45
CA ASP A 361 -24.88 -7.25 6.27
C ASP A 361 -25.25 -5.75 6.32
N ALA A 362 -24.24 -4.89 6.50
CA ALA A 362 -24.44 -3.44 6.51
C ALA A 362 -24.91 -2.89 5.15
N LEU A 363 -24.56 -3.54 4.04
CA LEU A 363 -25.03 -3.21 2.69
C LEU A 363 -26.38 -3.87 2.33
N GLY A 364 -26.89 -4.77 3.17
CA GLY A 364 -28.09 -5.57 2.89
C GLY A 364 -27.88 -6.68 1.86
N LEU A 365 -26.64 -7.13 1.67
CA LEU A 365 -26.28 -8.21 0.77
C LEU A 365 -26.31 -9.56 1.49
N ASP A 366 -26.71 -10.61 0.78
CA ASP A 366 -26.72 -11.97 1.30
C ASP A 366 -25.31 -12.57 1.19
N GLY A 367 -24.72 -12.97 2.33
CA GLY A 367 -23.42 -13.62 2.34
C GLY A 367 -23.35 -14.90 1.51
N ALA A 368 -24.48 -15.59 1.31
CA ALA A 368 -24.55 -16.78 0.46
C ALA A 368 -24.39 -16.45 -1.04
N SER A 369 -24.63 -15.20 -1.46
CA SER A 369 -24.41 -14.75 -2.84
C SER A 369 -22.94 -14.41 -3.15
N LEU A 370 -22.04 -14.62 -2.18
CA LEU A 370 -20.59 -14.47 -2.33
C LEU A 370 -19.91 -15.86 -2.36
N ASP A 371 -20.31 -16.72 -3.29
CA ASP A 371 -19.91 -18.13 -3.33
C ASP A 371 -18.89 -18.46 -4.44
N GLY A 372 -18.61 -17.51 -5.34
CA GLY A 372 -17.68 -17.73 -6.45
C GLY A 372 -18.25 -18.60 -7.57
N ALA A 373 -19.57 -18.83 -7.60
CA ALA A 373 -20.21 -19.69 -8.59
C ALA A 373 -20.22 -19.04 -9.98
N ASP A 374 -20.44 -17.73 -10.06
CA ASP A 374 -20.47 -16.95 -11.29
C ASP A 374 -19.30 -15.94 -11.38
N GLU A 375 -19.09 -15.35 -12.57
CA GLU A 375 -17.98 -14.41 -12.74
C GLU A 375 -18.21 -13.09 -11.96
N GLY A 376 -17.47 -12.95 -10.86
CA GLY A 376 -17.39 -11.72 -10.08
C GLY A 376 -18.37 -11.65 -8.92
N ASP A 377 -18.82 -12.76 -8.39
CA ASP A 377 -19.44 -12.90 -7.06
C ASP A 377 -18.45 -13.43 -6.00
N ASP A 378 -17.19 -13.71 -6.36
CA ASP A 378 -16.11 -14.09 -5.42
C ASP A 378 -15.52 -12.89 -4.66
N ARG A 379 -16.03 -11.68 -4.90
CA ARG A 379 -15.53 -10.41 -4.35
C ARG A 379 -16.60 -9.32 -4.41
N LEU A 380 -16.50 -8.30 -3.56
CA LEU A 380 -17.34 -7.10 -3.64
C LEU A 380 -16.56 -5.94 -4.28
N LEU A 381 -17.07 -5.41 -5.39
CA LEU A 381 -16.52 -4.25 -6.09
C LEU A 381 -16.97 -2.96 -5.39
N ILE A 382 -16.02 -2.07 -5.13
CA ILE A 382 -16.23 -0.81 -4.41
C ILE A 382 -15.54 0.35 -5.12
N LEU A 383 -15.98 1.58 -4.85
CA LEU A 383 -15.30 2.78 -5.34
C LEU A 383 -14.06 3.07 -4.50
N ARG A 384 -12.99 3.51 -5.16
CA ARG A 384 -11.68 3.83 -4.57
C ARG A 384 -11.29 5.25 -4.94
N HIS A 385 -10.94 6.06 -3.93
CA HIS A 385 -10.57 7.47 -4.11
C HIS A 385 -9.20 7.73 -3.50
N THR A 386 -8.27 8.19 -4.33
CA THR A 386 -6.93 8.60 -3.90
C THR A 386 -6.84 10.12 -3.95
N LEU A 387 -6.82 10.76 -2.79
CA LEU A 387 -6.99 12.20 -2.64
C LEU A 387 -5.63 12.89 -2.60
N MET A 388 -4.98 13.01 -3.76
CA MET A 388 -3.65 13.65 -3.87
C MET A 388 -3.71 15.15 -4.16
N ASN A 389 -4.84 15.68 -4.62
CA ASN A 389 -4.91 17.11 -4.95
C ASN A 389 -5.06 17.92 -3.64
N PRO A 390 -4.09 18.78 -3.27
CA PRO A 390 -4.18 19.57 -2.03
C PRO A 390 -5.22 20.70 -2.11
N TYR A 391 -5.87 20.89 -3.27
CA TYR A 391 -6.84 21.94 -3.54
C TYR A 391 -8.26 21.40 -3.74
N LEU A 392 -8.58 20.20 -3.20
CA LEU A 392 -9.94 19.64 -3.26
C LEU A 392 -10.97 20.46 -2.48
N ILE A 393 -10.51 21.26 -1.52
CA ILE A 393 -11.30 22.24 -0.79
C ILE A 393 -10.65 23.60 -1.03
N ASP A 394 -11.30 24.43 -1.84
CA ASP A 394 -10.88 25.79 -2.13
C ASP A 394 -11.52 26.73 -1.11
N HIS A 395 -10.77 27.04 -0.06
CA HIS A 395 -11.20 27.93 1.00
C HIS A 395 -11.29 29.40 0.56
N GLU A 396 -10.60 29.80 -0.52
CA GLU A 396 -10.60 31.18 -1.00
C GLU A 396 -11.92 31.51 -1.72
N ASN A 397 -12.40 30.57 -2.53
CA ASN A 397 -13.65 30.74 -3.30
C ASN A 397 -14.85 30.03 -2.66
N GLY A 398 -14.66 29.34 -1.53
CA GLY A 398 -15.71 28.56 -0.86
C GLY A 398 -16.19 27.37 -1.68
N ILE A 399 -15.34 26.80 -2.53
CA ILE A 399 -15.69 25.68 -3.42
C ILE A 399 -15.16 24.37 -2.83
N SER A 400 -16.06 23.43 -2.58
CA SER A 400 -15.71 22.05 -2.24
C SER A 400 -15.88 21.15 -3.47
N TYR A 401 -14.77 20.69 -4.05
CA TYR A 401 -14.82 19.71 -5.14
C TYR A 401 -15.27 18.34 -4.64
N ILE A 402 -15.13 18.08 -3.34
CA ILE A 402 -15.67 16.90 -2.67
C ILE A 402 -17.20 16.93 -2.70
N ASP A 403 -17.82 18.06 -2.33
CA ASP A 403 -19.29 18.17 -2.36
C ASP A 403 -19.84 18.04 -3.78
N ARG A 404 -19.19 18.72 -4.74
CA ARG A 404 -19.55 18.60 -6.17
C ARG A 404 -19.43 17.17 -6.68
N TYR A 405 -18.43 16.41 -6.22
CA TYR A 405 -18.29 15.00 -6.56
C TYR A 405 -19.47 14.17 -6.03
N PHE A 406 -19.87 14.37 -4.78
CA PHE A 406 -21.01 13.64 -4.20
C PHE A 406 -22.36 14.05 -4.82
N ASP A 407 -22.53 15.30 -5.22
CA ASP A 407 -23.72 15.74 -5.97
C ASP A 407 -23.79 15.09 -7.35
N TYR A 408 -22.64 15.03 -8.06
CA TYR A 408 -22.51 14.29 -9.31
C TYR A 408 -22.84 12.82 -9.13
N LEU A 409 -22.25 12.17 -8.12
CA LEU A 409 -22.46 10.77 -7.77
C LEU A 409 -23.93 10.46 -7.49
N ALA A 410 -24.59 11.30 -6.69
CA ALA A 410 -26.02 11.22 -6.39
C ALA A 410 -26.87 11.29 -7.66
N GLY A 411 -26.57 12.25 -8.55
CA GLY A 411 -27.24 12.40 -9.83
C GLY A 411 -27.15 11.13 -10.66
N ARG A 412 -25.93 10.59 -10.83
CA ARG A 412 -25.65 9.35 -11.59
C ARG A 412 -26.40 8.15 -11.03
N ILE A 413 -26.35 7.94 -9.72
CA ILE A 413 -27.08 6.86 -9.05
C ILE A 413 -28.59 6.95 -9.28
N ARG A 414 -29.20 8.14 -9.19
CA ARG A 414 -30.64 8.31 -9.42
C ARG A 414 -31.06 7.90 -10.83
N MET A 415 -30.26 8.20 -11.86
CA MET A 415 -30.57 7.74 -13.23
C MET A 415 -30.41 6.23 -13.36
N LEU A 416 -29.31 5.65 -12.86
CA LEU A 416 -29.07 4.20 -12.97
C LEU A 416 -30.15 3.38 -12.24
N VAL A 417 -30.59 3.83 -11.07
CA VAL A 417 -31.71 3.20 -10.33
C VAL A 417 -33.05 3.43 -11.06
N GLY A 418 -33.27 4.61 -11.64
CA GLY A 418 -34.48 4.93 -12.42
C GLY A 418 -34.63 4.08 -13.68
N GLU A 419 -33.53 3.87 -14.43
CA GLU A 419 -33.50 3.00 -15.61
C GLU A 419 -33.85 1.54 -15.27
N GLY A 420 -33.37 1.04 -14.12
CA GLY A 420 -33.70 -0.30 -13.66
C GLY A 420 -35.19 -0.51 -13.38
N ARG A 421 -35.89 0.51 -12.87
CA ARG A 421 -37.35 0.46 -12.62
C ARG A 421 -38.17 0.57 -13.90
N ALA A 422 -37.67 1.28 -14.92
CA ALA A 422 -38.35 1.39 -16.22
C ALA A 422 -38.24 0.08 -17.03
N GLY A 423 -37.10 -0.62 -16.95
CA GLY A 423 -36.90 -1.91 -17.61
C GLY A 423 -37.74 -3.05 -17.03
N SER A 424 -38.01 -3.06 -15.71
CA SER A 424 -38.84 -4.09 -15.07
C SER A 424 -40.34 -3.97 -15.39
N ASN A 425 -40.83 -2.77 -15.73
CA ASN A 425 -42.23 -2.55 -16.10
C ASN A 425 -42.56 -2.94 -17.56
N LEU A 426 -41.56 -3.10 -18.43
CA LEU A 426 -41.76 -3.52 -19.82
C LEU A 426 -41.84 -5.05 -19.99
N GLY A 427 -41.57 -5.83 -18.93
CA GLY A 427 -41.65 -7.31 -18.94
C GLY A 427 -43.00 -7.90 -18.54
N ALA A 428 -43.96 -7.09 -18.09
CA ALA A 428 -45.25 -7.57 -17.55
C ALA A 428 -46.46 -7.34 -18.49
N GLY A 429 -46.23 -7.01 -19.76
CA GLY A 429 -47.27 -6.53 -20.67
C GLY A 429 -47.23 -7.14 -22.06
N HIS A 430 -47.15 -8.46 -22.20
CA HIS A 430 -47.54 -9.16 -23.43
C HIS A 430 -47.94 -10.62 -23.15
N GLU A 431 -49.07 -10.80 -22.48
CA GLU A 431 -49.95 -11.94 -22.72
C GLU A 431 -51.38 -11.41 -22.83
N HIS A 432 -51.86 -11.30 -24.08
CA HIS A 432 -53.26 -11.50 -24.45
C HIS A 432 -53.37 -11.80 -25.94
#